data_AF-A0A317J2S8-F1
#
_entry.id   AF-A0A317J2S8-F1
#
_cell.length_a   1.000
_cell.length_b   1.000
_cell.length_c   1.000
_cell.angle_alpha   90.00
_cell.angle_beta   90.00
_cell.angle_gamma   90.00
#
_symmetry.space_group_name_H-M   'P 1'
#
loop_
_entity.id
_entity.type
_entity.pdbx_description
1 polymer ?
#
loop_
_entity_poly.entity_id
_entity_poly.type
_entity_poly.pdbx_seq_one_letter_code
_entity_poly.pdbx_strand_id
1 'polypeptide(L)'
;MTPTGPIIAIVGNVTTHADAGKAAEALGRELAKGGFRILIYSSKPEFLEVPVLRGYAATRVAARCSVQVRYPLHSQKPEFPEQQTNSEIFDWRPDNSPDWESSFYRSLSDVDGVLLLGGGESTLIAGLVAMGHGIAIMALAGFQGKAFNVWQALRPGHDLVTSDEVSLMARPDWSDDLAAECIKTLKDQIARKAEIARKRRVEEIRRETSVSRQATAALLLFIAAVVSVPVAWGWTTIPQVTAIWLLFMSPLLAGVAGSTIRLVFDLRQDSAPLTPQSAVTTAALGLIAGGIAGLLFITAQVTTSPVLKVGDIVSQEQARKLVPFGVLIGFVAGLTLDAVFRKLIATDVVDTGAIEVKKRP
;
A
#
# COMPACT_ATOMS: atom_id res chain seq x y z
N MET A 1 -13.96 5.30 28.42
CA MET A 1 -14.25 4.79 27.05
C MET A 1 -13.89 5.90 26.08
N THR A 2 -12.96 5.64 25.17
CA THR A 2 -12.64 6.55 24.05
C THR A 2 -13.81 6.55 23.07
N PRO A 3 -14.34 7.72 22.67
CA PRO A 3 -15.41 7.79 21.69
C PRO A 3 -14.94 7.22 20.34
N THR A 4 -15.79 6.39 19.71
CA THR A 4 -15.46 5.52 18.56
C THR A 4 -15.82 6.10 17.19
N GLY A 5 -16.22 7.37 17.12
CA GLY A 5 -16.57 8.04 15.86
C GLY A 5 -15.35 8.58 15.11
N PRO A 6 -15.42 8.71 13.77
CA PRO A 6 -14.37 9.32 12.97
C PRO A 6 -14.16 10.79 13.34
N ILE A 7 -12.92 11.27 13.27
CA ILE A 7 -12.52 12.63 13.64
C ILE A 7 -12.44 13.50 12.39
N ILE A 8 -13.16 14.63 12.40
CA ILE A 8 -13.15 15.63 11.32
C ILE A 8 -12.42 16.89 11.79
N ALA A 9 -11.34 17.25 11.11
CA ALA A 9 -10.69 18.55 11.32
C ALA A 9 -11.55 19.66 10.72
N ILE A 10 -11.81 20.70 11.51
CA ILE A 10 -12.54 21.89 11.08
C ILE A 10 -11.51 22.97 10.74
N VAL A 11 -11.46 23.41 9.48
CA VAL A 11 -10.42 24.35 9.04
C VAL A 11 -11.03 25.41 8.13
N GLY A 12 -10.81 26.68 8.48
CA GLY A 12 -11.33 27.79 7.68
C GLY A 12 -11.65 29.01 8.49
N ASN A 13 -12.29 29.98 7.83
CA ASN A 13 -12.83 31.18 8.48
C ASN A 13 -14.19 31.52 7.88
N VAL A 14 -14.99 32.27 8.63
CA VAL A 14 -16.35 32.66 8.21
C VAL A 14 -16.44 34.08 7.67
N THR A 15 -15.31 34.76 7.50
CA THR A 15 -15.26 36.17 7.08
C THR A 15 -15.36 36.36 5.56
N THR A 16 -15.29 35.27 4.80
CA THR A 16 -15.26 35.26 3.34
C THR A 16 -16.64 35.29 2.68
N HIS A 17 -17.72 35.00 3.43
CA HIS A 17 -19.08 34.99 2.91
C HIS A 17 -20.11 35.27 4.03
N ALA A 18 -21.17 36.02 3.72
CA ALA A 18 -22.16 36.45 4.72
C ALA A 18 -22.88 35.29 5.43
N ASP A 19 -23.19 34.23 4.68
CA ASP A 19 -23.89 33.05 5.22
C ASP A 19 -22.95 31.97 5.81
N ALA A 20 -21.63 32.18 5.78
CA ALA A 20 -20.64 31.19 6.25
C ALA A 20 -20.88 30.76 7.70
N GLY A 21 -21.20 31.70 8.59
CA GLY A 21 -21.47 31.42 10.00
C GLY A 21 -22.70 30.52 10.20
N LYS A 22 -23.81 30.83 9.50
CA LYS A 22 -25.04 30.01 9.56
C LYS A 22 -24.81 28.62 8.99
N ALA A 23 -24.06 28.55 7.88
CA ALA A 23 -23.70 27.28 7.26
C ALA A 23 -22.83 26.40 8.16
N ALA A 24 -21.82 27.01 8.78
CA ALA A 24 -20.96 26.36 9.76
C ALA A 24 -21.75 25.79 10.94
N GLU A 25 -22.72 26.53 11.48
CA GLU A 25 -23.60 26.02 12.54
C GLU A 25 -24.45 24.84 12.08
N ALA A 26 -25.02 24.88 10.87
CA ALA A 26 -25.78 23.77 10.31
C ALA A 26 -24.90 22.53 10.09
N LEU A 27 -23.68 22.69 9.56
CA LEU A 27 -22.68 21.62 9.44
C LEU A 27 -22.33 21.02 10.80
N GLY A 28 -22.16 21.86 11.83
CA GLY A 28 -21.93 21.42 13.20
C GLY A 28 -23.04 20.52 13.72
N ARG A 29 -24.32 20.90 13.51
CA ARG A 29 -25.48 20.07 13.88
C ARG A 29 -25.45 18.71 13.20
N GLU A 30 -25.18 18.68 11.90
CA GLU A 30 -25.17 17.45 11.12
C GLU A 30 -23.95 16.57 11.45
N LEU A 31 -22.79 17.14 11.77
CA LEU A 31 -21.63 16.40 12.29
C LEU A 31 -21.97 15.66 13.60
N ALA A 32 -22.63 16.34 14.54
CA ALA A 32 -23.04 15.73 15.81
C ALA A 32 -24.06 14.59 15.59
N LYS A 33 -25.09 14.83 14.77
CA LYS A 33 -26.09 13.81 14.41
C LYS A 33 -25.48 12.62 13.66
N GLY A 34 -24.46 12.89 12.84
CA GLY A 34 -23.71 11.87 12.10
C GLY A 34 -22.80 11.00 12.97
N GLY A 35 -22.64 11.34 14.25
CA GLY A 35 -21.75 10.63 15.18
C GLY A 35 -20.26 10.91 14.94
N PHE A 36 -19.95 12.00 14.23
CA PHE A 36 -18.58 12.46 14.02
C PHE A 36 -18.02 13.09 15.28
N ARG A 37 -16.72 12.97 15.47
CA ARG A 37 -15.94 13.78 16.41
C ARG A 37 -15.37 14.96 15.64
N ILE A 38 -15.17 16.09 16.30
CA ILE A 38 -14.56 17.26 15.67
C ILE A 38 -13.21 17.58 16.31
N LEU A 39 -12.27 18.05 15.50
CA LEU A 39 -10.98 18.57 15.93
C LEU A 39 -10.93 20.07 15.62
N ILE A 40 -10.71 20.87 16.66
CA ILE A 40 -10.67 22.33 16.62
C ILE A 40 -9.41 22.87 17.32
N TYR A 41 -9.02 24.11 17.02
CA TYR A 41 -7.74 24.68 17.48
C TYR A 41 -7.86 26.05 18.13
N SER A 42 -8.76 26.89 17.66
CA SER A 42 -8.88 28.28 18.03
C SER A 42 -10.29 28.63 18.48
N SER A 43 -10.38 29.56 19.43
CA SER A 43 -11.64 30.12 19.90
C SER A 43 -11.91 31.53 19.35
N LYS A 44 -11.12 32.01 18.37
CA LYS A 44 -11.37 33.33 17.79
C LYS A 44 -12.61 33.31 16.90
N PRO A 45 -13.47 34.35 16.97
CA PRO A 45 -14.79 34.35 16.32
C PRO A 45 -14.74 34.32 14.79
N GLU A 46 -13.63 34.74 14.17
CA GLU A 46 -13.43 34.67 12.73
C GLU A 46 -13.23 33.24 12.21
N PHE A 47 -12.77 32.31 13.05
CA PHE A 47 -12.49 30.94 12.62
C PHE A 47 -13.76 30.10 12.53
N LEU A 48 -13.75 29.16 11.57
CA LEU A 48 -14.84 28.24 11.29
C LEU A 48 -15.22 27.38 12.51
N GLU A 49 -14.24 27.09 13.35
CA GLU A 49 -14.34 26.22 14.52
C GLU A 49 -15.42 26.67 15.51
N VAL A 50 -15.55 27.98 15.75
CA VAL A 50 -16.51 28.54 16.72
C VAL A 50 -17.97 28.28 16.30
N PRO A 51 -18.44 28.71 15.12
CA PRO A 51 -19.82 28.43 14.71
C PRO A 51 -20.09 26.94 14.50
N VAL A 52 -19.12 26.15 14.01
CA VAL A 52 -19.29 24.68 13.94
C VAL A 52 -19.52 24.09 15.33
N LEU A 53 -18.69 24.46 16.32
CA LEU A 53 -18.83 23.99 17.69
C LEU A 53 -20.18 24.38 18.30
N ARG A 54 -20.64 25.61 18.07
CA ARG A 54 -21.95 26.09 18.54
C ARG A 54 -23.08 25.21 18.02
N GLY A 55 -23.10 24.94 16.72
CA GLY A 55 -24.09 24.06 16.10
C GLY A 55 -23.99 22.61 16.61
N TYR A 56 -22.77 22.11 16.75
CA TYR A 56 -22.48 20.77 17.24
C TYR A 56 -23.00 20.55 18.67
N ALA A 57 -22.66 21.46 19.59
CA ALA A 57 -23.08 21.41 20.99
C ALA A 57 -24.59 21.61 21.19
N ALA A 58 -25.23 22.44 20.36
CA ALA A 58 -26.67 22.72 20.46
C ALA A 58 -27.57 21.49 20.30
N THR A 59 -27.08 20.44 19.63
CA THR A 59 -27.86 19.21 19.39
C THR A 59 -28.08 18.34 20.63
N ARG A 60 -27.21 18.45 21.65
CA ARG A 60 -27.20 17.61 22.87
C ARG A 60 -27.13 16.09 22.62
N VAL A 61 -26.76 15.67 21.40
CA VAL A 61 -26.50 14.25 21.07
C VAL A 61 -25.01 13.92 20.96
N ALA A 62 -24.15 14.93 21.14
CA ALA A 62 -22.70 14.79 21.11
C ALA A 62 -22.21 13.83 22.21
N ALA A 63 -21.36 12.88 21.83
CA ALA A 63 -20.77 11.95 22.79
C ALA A 63 -19.74 12.65 23.69
N ARG A 64 -19.50 12.08 24.87
CA ARG A 64 -18.42 12.49 25.77
C ARG A 64 -17.06 12.47 25.04
N CYS A 65 -16.22 13.50 25.25
CA CYS A 65 -14.89 13.64 24.63
C CYS A 65 -14.91 13.64 23.07
N SER A 66 -16.02 14.05 22.45
CA SER A 66 -16.17 14.10 21.00
C SER A 66 -15.61 15.37 20.34
N VAL A 67 -15.34 16.42 21.10
CA VAL A 67 -14.68 17.66 20.65
C VAL A 67 -13.23 17.64 21.10
N GLN A 68 -12.31 17.31 20.21
CA GLN A 68 -10.88 17.42 20.49
C GLN A 68 -10.41 18.86 20.29
N VAL A 69 -9.76 19.41 21.31
CA VAL A 69 -9.12 20.72 21.22
C VAL A 69 -7.62 20.54 21.30
N ARG A 70 -6.91 20.84 20.20
CA ARG A 70 -5.44 20.82 20.15
C ARG A 70 -4.88 22.22 20.17
N TYR A 71 -3.87 22.44 21.00
CA TYR A 71 -3.21 23.73 21.15
C TYR A 71 -1.78 23.53 21.67
N PRO A 72 -0.82 24.41 21.32
CA PRO A 72 0.53 24.34 21.88
C PRO A 72 0.50 24.49 23.41
N LEU A 73 1.23 23.63 24.13
CA LEU A 73 1.22 23.56 25.60
C LEU A 73 1.59 24.90 26.26
N HIS A 74 2.47 25.68 25.63
CA HIS A 74 2.96 26.97 26.13
C HIS A 74 2.22 28.18 25.53
N SER A 75 1.17 27.96 24.76
CA SER A 75 0.30 29.01 24.23
C SER A 75 -0.94 29.23 25.11
N GLN A 76 -1.65 30.33 24.87
CA GLN A 76 -2.94 30.57 25.52
C GLN A 76 -3.92 29.45 25.17
N LYS A 77 -4.50 28.84 26.20
CA LYS A 77 -5.54 27.81 26.04
C LYS A 77 -6.79 28.44 25.39
N PRO A 78 -7.35 27.86 24.32
CA PRO A 78 -8.61 28.31 23.75
C PRO A 78 -9.76 28.25 24.74
N GLU A 79 -10.65 29.23 24.72
CA GLU A 79 -11.82 29.33 25.60
C GLU A 79 -13.11 29.36 24.77
N PHE A 80 -13.98 28.37 24.99
CA PHE A 80 -15.24 28.25 24.26
C PHE A 80 -16.43 28.44 25.23
N PRO A 81 -17.41 29.32 24.93
CA PRO A 81 -18.60 29.49 25.76
C PRO A 81 -19.37 28.19 26.00
N GLU A 82 -19.41 27.30 25.01
CA GLU A 82 -20.09 26.00 25.05
C GLU A 82 -19.53 25.07 26.14
N GLN A 83 -18.29 25.28 26.58
CA GLN A 83 -17.65 24.50 27.66
C GLN A 83 -18.38 24.66 28.99
N GLN A 84 -18.99 25.82 29.26
CA GLN A 84 -19.66 26.08 30.54
C GLN A 84 -20.87 25.15 30.76
N THR A 85 -21.52 24.73 29.67
CA THR A 85 -22.75 23.93 29.71
C THR A 85 -22.56 22.51 29.19
N ASN A 86 -21.49 22.22 28.45
CA ASN A 86 -21.23 20.91 27.83
C ASN A 86 -19.78 20.44 28.08
N SER A 87 -19.22 20.70 29.26
CA SER A 87 -17.80 20.42 29.57
C SER A 87 -17.34 18.99 29.26
N GLU A 88 -18.25 18.02 29.32
CA GLU A 88 -18.03 16.60 29.09
C GLU A 88 -17.77 16.23 27.63
N ILE A 89 -18.18 17.05 26.66
CA ILE A 89 -17.92 16.78 25.24
C ILE A 89 -16.48 17.12 24.85
N PHE A 90 -15.78 17.95 25.63
CA PHE A 90 -14.43 18.42 25.34
C PHE A 90 -13.35 17.39 25.74
N ASP A 91 -12.37 17.21 24.87
CA ASP A 91 -11.14 16.43 25.05
C ASP A 91 -9.95 17.35 24.78
N TRP A 92 -9.36 17.87 25.86
CA TRP A 92 -8.25 18.84 25.80
C TRP A 92 -6.93 18.11 25.59
N ARG A 93 -6.27 18.39 24.45
CA ARG A 93 -5.02 17.74 24.05
C ARG A 93 -3.93 18.78 23.78
N PRO A 94 -3.25 19.27 24.82
CA PRO A 94 -2.09 20.13 24.61
C PRO A 94 -0.99 19.37 23.86
N ASP A 95 -0.33 20.04 22.93
CA ASP A 95 0.76 19.50 22.12
C ASP A 95 2.09 20.14 22.51
N ASN A 96 3.18 19.38 22.48
CA ASN A 96 4.51 19.87 22.88
C ASN A 96 5.19 20.73 21.80
N SER A 97 4.58 20.91 20.63
CA SER A 97 5.12 21.80 19.60
C SER A 97 5.17 23.25 20.11
N PRO A 98 6.23 24.00 19.75
CA PRO A 98 6.39 25.37 20.22
C PRO A 98 5.41 26.34 19.54
N ASP A 99 4.97 26.04 18.32
CA ASP A 99 4.11 26.87 17.49
C ASP A 99 2.80 26.17 17.09
N TRP A 100 1.80 26.99 16.75
CA TRP A 100 0.47 26.54 16.38
C TRP A 100 0.50 25.73 15.07
N GLU A 101 1.28 26.17 14.08
CA GLU A 101 1.38 25.55 12.76
C GLU A 101 1.85 24.10 12.86
N SER A 102 2.88 23.84 13.65
CA SER A 102 3.41 22.50 13.89
C SER A 102 2.38 21.60 14.58
N SER A 103 1.66 22.12 15.59
CA SER A 103 0.58 21.38 16.27
C SER A 103 -0.56 21.05 15.30
N PHE A 104 -0.97 22.04 14.51
CA PHE A 104 -2.04 21.97 13.53
C PHE A 104 -1.73 20.94 12.42
N TYR A 105 -0.65 21.12 11.66
CA TYR A 105 -0.37 20.27 10.49
C TYR A 105 -0.05 18.82 10.87
N ARG A 106 0.62 18.58 12.00
CA ARG A 106 0.87 17.20 12.48
C ARG A 106 -0.43 16.48 12.80
N SER A 107 -1.38 17.18 13.40
CA SER A 107 -2.65 16.57 13.80
C SER A 107 -3.54 16.16 12.63
N LEU A 108 -3.31 16.71 11.42
CA LEU A 108 -4.02 16.27 10.21
C LEU A 108 -3.74 14.79 9.88
N SER A 109 -2.62 14.22 10.32
CA SER A 109 -2.35 12.78 10.13
C SER A 109 -3.24 11.87 11.00
N ASP A 110 -3.87 12.42 12.04
CA ASP A 110 -4.71 11.69 13.00
C ASP A 110 -6.22 11.80 12.71
N VAL A 111 -6.62 12.47 11.62
CA VAL A 111 -8.04 12.69 11.30
C VAL A 111 -8.50 11.82 10.13
N ASP A 112 -9.80 11.52 10.13
CA ASP A 112 -10.45 10.71 9.10
C ASP A 112 -10.95 11.59 7.95
N GLY A 113 -11.27 12.85 8.24
CA GLY A 113 -11.71 13.82 7.25
C GLY A 113 -11.38 15.27 7.61
N VAL A 114 -11.51 16.16 6.64
CA VAL A 114 -11.35 17.60 6.81
C VAL A 114 -12.54 18.32 6.19
N LEU A 115 -13.12 19.25 6.96
CA LEU A 115 -14.14 20.19 6.50
C LEU A 115 -13.48 21.56 6.26
N LEU A 116 -13.54 22.04 5.03
CA LEU A 116 -12.96 23.31 4.59
C LEU A 116 -14.06 24.28 4.16
N LEU A 117 -14.03 25.48 4.73
CA LEU A 117 -14.92 26.58 4.35
C LEU A 117 -14.16 27.90 4.39
N GLY A 118 -14.21 28.68 3.31
CA GLY A 118 -13.58 30.00 3.27
C GLY A 118 -12.06 29.91 3.46
N GLY A 119 -11.54 30.69 4.41
CA GLY A 119 -10.18 30.50 4.90
C GLY A 119 -9.09 31.18 4.07
N GLY A 120 -7.88 31.21 4.66
CA GLY A 120 -6.66 31.76 4.07
C GLY A 120 -5.63 30.68 3.73
N GLU A 121 -4.34 31.03 3.64
CA GLU A 121 -3.30 30.10 3.18
C GLU A 121 -3.20 28.82 4.02
N SER A 122 -3.44 28.90 5.33
CA SER A 122 -3.47 27.70 6.18
C SER A 122 -4.55 26.69 5.76
N THR A 123 -5.69 27.17 5.27
CA THR A 123 -6.77 26.33 4.72
C THR A 123 -6.34 25.66 3.42
N LEU A 124 -5.64 26.37 2.54
CA LEU A 124 -5.08 25.79 1.31
C LEU A 124 -4.07 24.68 1.65
N ILE A 125 -3.11 24.98 2.53
CA ILE A 125 -2.07 24.02 2.91
C ILE A 125 -2.69 22.80 3.57
N ALA A 126 -3.65 22.98 4.50
CA ALA A 126 -4.36 21.87 5.13
C ALA A 126 -5.08 20.97 4.11
N GLY A 127 -5.74 21.58 3.12
CA GLY A 127 -6.39 20.83 2.04
C GLY A 127 -5.41 20.03 1.20
N LEU A 128 -4.28 20.63 0.80
CA LEU A 128 -3.25 19.93 0.02
C LEU A 128 -2.58 18.80 0.81
N VAL A 129 -2.32 19.01 2.10
CA VAL A 129 -1.83 17.95 3.01
C VAL A 129 -2.85 16.81 3.10
N ALA A 130 -4.13 17.14 3.30
CA ALA A 130 -5.20 16.15 3.36
C ALA A 130 -5.30 15.34 2.06
N MET A 131 -5.17 15.97 0.90
CA MET A 131 -5.12 15.29 -0.41
C MET A 131 -3.93 14.34 -0.50
N GLY A 132 -2.73 14.80 -0.12
CA GLY A 132 -1.51 13.98 -0.14
C GLY A 132 -1.59 12.74 0.76
N HIS A 133 -2.33 12.82 1.86
CA HIS A 133 -2.57 11.68 2.76
C HIS A 133 -3.82 10.85 2.42
N GLY A 134 -4.53 11.18 1.34
CA GLY A 134 -5.79 10.51 0.98
C GLY A 134 -6.81 10.58 2.12
N ILE A 135 -6.94 11.73 2.77
CA ILE A 135 -7.94 12.00 3.81
C ILE A 135 -9.25 12.41 3.12
N ALA A 136 -10.40 12.10 3.73
CA ALA A 136 -11.69 12.54 3.18
C ALA A 136 -11.80 14.06 3.25
N ILE A 137 -12.29 14.72 2.19
CA ILE A 137 -12.31 16.18 2.07
C ILE A 137 -13.71 16.64 1.69
N MET A 138 -14.20 17.63 2.44
CA MET A 138 -15.37 18.42 2.11
C MET A 138 -14.95 19.88 1.97
N ALA A 139 -14.71 20.33 0.73
CA ALA A 139 -14.23 21.69 0.45
C ALA A 139 -15.35 22.55 -0.14
N LEU A 140 -16.03 23.33 0.70
CA LEU A 140 -17.22 24.08 0.31
C LEU A 140 -16.86 25.34 -0.48
N ALA A 141 -16.82 25.21 -1.80
CA ALA A 141 -16.42 26.24 -2.74
C ALA A 141 -17.37 27.44 -2.82
N GLY A 142 -18.67 27.25 -2.52
CA GLY A 142 -19.68 28.32 -2.52
C GLY A 142 -19.36 29.48 -1.55
N PHE A 143 -18.54 29.23 -0.51
CA PHE A 143 -18.15 30.23 0.47
C PHE A 143 -16.83 30.94 0.14
N GLN A 144 -16.29 30.74 -1.06
CA GLN A 144 -15.04 31.35 -1.55
C GLN A 144 -13.82 31.05 -0.65
N GLY A 145 -12.85 31.97 -0.59
CA GLY A 145 -11.60 31.80 0.15
C GLY A 145 -10.69 30.71 -0.43
N LYS A 146 -9.77 30.21 0.38
CA LYS A 146 -8.82 29.18 -0.05
C LYS A 146 -9.41 27.76 -0.08
N ALA A 147 -10.55 27.53 0.56
CA ALA A 147 -11.32 26.30 0.37
C ALA A 147 -11.75 26.10 -1.09
N PHE A 148 -12.07 27.19 -1.81
CA PHE A 148 -12.33 27.14 -3.26
C PHE A 148 -11.13 26.63 -4.05
N ASN A 149 -9.91 27.08 -3.72
CA ASN A 149 -8.70 26.62 -4.40
C ASN A 149 -8.43 25.13 -4.16
N VAL A 150 -8.73 24.63 -2.95
CA VAL A 150 -8.64 23.18 -2.66
C VAL A 150 -9.66 22.42 -3.49
N TRP A 151 -10.90 22.90 -3.56
CA TRP A 151 -11.94 22.31 -4.39
C TRP A 151 -11.52 22.23 -5.88
N GLN A 152 -10.90 23.29 -6.42
CA GLN A 152 -10.38 23.29 -7.80
C GLN A 152 -9.27 22.27 -8.03
N ALA A 153 -8.52 21.92 -6.99
CA ALA A 153 -7.42 20.95 -7.08
C ALA A 153 -7.91 19.50 -7.03
N LEU A 154 -9.13 19.24 -6.52
CA LEU A 154 -9.69 17.90 -6.41
C LEU A 154 -9.88 17.24 -7.77
N ARG A 155 -9.44 15.98 -7.89
CA ARG A 155 -9.51 15.17 -9.10
C ARG A 155 -10.29 13.88 -8.83
N PRO A 156 -11.55 13.77 -9.31
CA PRO A 156 -12.31 12.53 -9.20
C PRO A 156 -11.56 11.33 -9.78
N GLY A 157 -11.56 10.21 -9.05
CA GLY A 157 -10.86 8.98 -9.44
C GLY A 157 -9.38 8.93 -9.05
N HIS A 158 -8.73 10.07 -8.80
CA HIS A 158 -7.43 10.13 -8.13
C HIS A 158 -7.62 10.30 -6.62
N ASP A 159 -8.45 11.26 -6.23
CA ASP A 159 -8.80 11.53 -4.84
C ASP A 159 -10.03 10.71 -4.43
N LEU A 160 -10.37 10.72 -3.13
CA LEU A 160 -11.51 9.96 -2.59
C LEU A 160 -12.87 10.45 -3.08
N VAL A 161 -12.94 11.63 -3.70
CA VAL A 161 -14.17 12.30 -4.12
C VAL A 161 -14.69 11.76 -5.47
N THR A 162 -16.00 11.83 -5.66
CA THR A 162 -16.63 11.58 -6.97
C THR A 162 -16.98 12.90 -7.67
N SER A 163 -17.28 12.85 -8.97
CA SER A 163 -17.69 14.04 -9.73
C SER A 163 -18.97 14.69 -9.17
N ASP A 164 -19.92 13.88 -8.71
CA ASP A 164 -21.17 14.38 -8.10
C ASP A 164 -20.90 15.10 -6.77
N GLU A 165 -19.95 14.60 -5.99
CA GLU A 165 -19.56 15.20 -4.71
C GLU A 165 -18.77 16.49 -4.91
N VAL A 166 -17.90 16.55 -5.92
CA VAL A 166 -17.24 17.80 -6.33
C VAL A 166 -18.29 18.83 -6.78
N SER A 167 -19.34 18.39 -7.48
CA SER A 167 -20.44 19.27 -7.90
C SER A 167 -21.28 19.75 -6.71
N LEU A 168 -21.52 18.88 -5.72
CA LEU A 168 -22.20 19.22 -4.47
C LEU A 168 -21.46 20.35 -3.71
N MET A 169 -20.14 20.23 -3.60
CA MET A 169 -19.27 21.21 -2.94
C MET A 169 -19.30 22.61 -3.58
N ALA A 170 -19.67 22.69 -4.87
CA ALA A 170 -19.70 23.93 -5.64
C ALA A 170 -21.05 24.65 -5.62
N ARG A 171 -22.08 24.10 -4.97
CA ARG A 171 -23.41 24.72 -4.95
C ARG A 171 -23.35 26.11 -4.30
N PRO A 172 -23.86 27.17 -4.96
CA PRO A 172 -23.77 28.53 -4.46
C PRO A 172 -24.81 28.83 -3.37
N ASP A 173 -25.96 28.16 -3.41
CA ASP A 173 -27.06 28.39 -2.49
C ASP A 173 -26.98 27.46 -1.29
N TRP A 174 -26.96 28.05 -0.09
CA TRP A 174 -26.92 27.30 1.16
C TRP A 174 -28.31 26.91 1.65
N SER A 175 -28.45 25.67 2.12
CA SER A 175 -29.61 25.18 2.86
C SER A 175 -29.20 24.20 3.97
N ASP A 176 -30.07 23.99 4.95
CA ASP A 176 -29.84 22.98 6.00
C ASP A 176 -29.80 21.55 5.42
N ASP A 177 -30.56 21.28 4.35
CA ASP A 177 -30.52 19.99 3.64
C ASP A 177 -29.15 19.76 2.97
N LEU A 178 -28.53 20.83 2.44
CA LEU A 178 -27.19 20.76 1.87
C LEU A 178 -26.16 20.38 2.93
N ALA A 179 -26.30 20.84 4.17
CA ALA A 179 -25.43 20.44 5.27
C ALA A 179 -25.48 18.93 5.49
N ALA A 180 -26.68 18.34 5.50
CA ALA A 180 -26.87 16.90 5.67
C ALA A 180 -26.27 16.11 4.49
N GLU A 181 -26.46 16.57 3.26
CA GLU A 181 -25.84 15.97 2.06
C GLU A 181 -24.31 16.02 2.11
N CYS A 182 -23.73 17.14 2.55
CA CYS A 182 -22.28 17.29 2.71
C CYS A 182 -21.74 16.31 3.76
N ILE A 183 -22.36 16.22 4.94
CA ILE A 183 -21.89 15.31 5.99
C ILE A 183 -22.06 13.83 5.60
N LYS A 184 -23.15 13.50 4.89
CA LYS A 184 -23.32 12.16 4.31
C LYS A 184 -22.20 11.84 3.32
N THR A 185 -21.88 12.76 2.41
CA THR A 185 -20.79 12.60 1.45
C THR A 185 -19.45 12.37 2.14
N LEU A 186 -19.15 13.12 3.20
CA LEU A 186 -17.92 12.94 3.97
C LEU A 186 -17.86 11.54 4.63
N LYS A 187 -18.99 11.04 5.14
CA LYS A 187 -19.11 9.67 5.64
C LYS A 187 -18.82 8.63 4.57
N ASP A 188 -19.38 8.81 3.38
CA ASP A 188 -19.23 7.89 2.26
C ASP A 188 -17.77 7.84 1.78
N GLN A 189 -17.08 8.99 1.74
CA GLN A 189 -15.64 9.04 1.46
C GLN A 189 -14.80 8.25 2.48
N ILE A 190 -15.09 8.40 3.78
CA ILE A 190 -14.39 7.65 4.85
C ILE A 190 -14.63 6.15 4.72
N ALA A 191 -15.88 5.75 4.44
CA ALA A 191 -16.22 4.34 4.21
C ALA A 191 -15.50 3.76 2.97
N ARG A 192 -15.42 4.54 1.88
CA ARG A 192 -14.66 4.14 0.68
C ARG A 192 -13.18 3.94 0.97
N LYS A 193 -12.56 4.85 1.74
CA LYS A 193 -11.16 4.71 2.16
C LYS A 193 -10.93 3.41 2.95
N ALA A 194 -11.81 3.11 3.90
CA ALA A 194 -11.74 1.88 4.68
C ALA A 194 -11.88 0.62 3.81
N GLU A 195 -12.78 0.63 2.83
CA GLU A 195 -12.95 -0.51 1.91
C GLU A 195 -11.74 -0.71 0.99
N ILE A 196 -11.14 0.37 0.48
CA ILE A 196 -9.91 0.31 -0.32
C ILE A 196 -8.77 -0.29 0.52
N ALA A 197 -8.59 0.17 1.76
CA ALA A 197 -7.58 -0.36 2.67
C ALA A 197 -7.82 -1.85 2.99
N ARG A 198 -9.08 -2.26 3.19
CA ARG A 198 -9.45 -3.65 3.42
C ARG A 198 -9.10 -4.55 2.23
N LYS A 199 -9.42 -4.11 1.00
CA LYS A 199 -9.10 -4.85 -0.23
C LYS A 199 -7.59 -5.04 -0.39
N ARG A 200 -6.81 -3.95 -0.23
CA ARG A 200 -5.34 -4.01 -0.28
C ARG A 200 -4.76 -5.00 0.72
N ARG A 201 -5.24 -4.97 1.96
CA ARG A 201 -4.79 -5.90 3.00
C ARG A 201 -5.10 -7.37 2.67
N VAL A 202 -6.28 -7.64 2.11
CA VAL A 202 -6.65 -8.99 1.67
C VAL A 202 -5.77 -9.44 0.50
N GLU A 203 -5.45 -8.55 -0.44
CA GLU A 203 -4.55 -8.83 -1.56
C GLU A 203 -3.12 -9.09 -1.09
N GLU A 204 -2.61 -8.32 -0.14
CA GLU A 204 -1.31 -8.53 0.51
C GLU A 204 -1.23 -9.90 1.19
N ILE A 205 -2.22 -10.25 2.02
CA ILE A 205 -2.27 -11.58 2.68
C ILE A 205 -2.35 -12.71 1.65
N ARG A 206 -3.12 -12.54 0.57
CA ARG A 206 -3.18 -13.52 -0.54
C ARG A 206 -1.83 -13.68 -1.23
N ARG A 207 -1.10 -12.58 -1.41
CA ARG A 207 0.24 -12.58 -1.99
C ARG A 207 1.24 -13.31 -1.08
N GLU A 208 1.25 -13.00 0.21
CA GLU A 208 2.11 -13.67 1.20
C GLU A 208 1.84 -15.18 1.27
N THR A 209 0.56 -15.58 1.32
CA THR A 209 0.18 -17.01 1.35
C THR A 209 0.53 -17.74 0.06
N SER A 210 0.38 -17.09 -1.10
CA SER A 210 0.81 -17.64 -2.39
C SER A 210 2.33 -17.87 -2.43
N VAL A 211 3.11 -16.91 -1.92
CA VAL A 211 4.57 -17.04 -1.83
C VAL A 211 4.95 -18.18 -0.90
N SER A 212 4.34 -18.26 0.28
CA SER A 212 4.67 -19.31 1.26
C SER A 212 4.49 -20.70 0.65
N ARG A 213 3.40 -20.93 -0.09
CA ARG A 213 3.17 -22.20 -0.80
C ARG A 213 4.24 -22.48 -1.86
N GLN A 214 4.66 -21.46 -2.60
CA GLN A 214 5.73 -21.60 -3.60
C GLN A 214 7.08 -21.90 -2.96
N ALA A 215 7.39 -21.28 -1.82
CA ALA A 215 8.58 -21.57 -1.02
C ALA A 215 8.58 -23.02 -0.50
N THR A 216 7.43 -23.50 0.01
CA THR A 216 7.27 -24.89 0.45
C THR A 216 7.47 -25.87 -0.71
N ALA A 217 6.88 -25.60 -1.88
CA ALA A 217 7.06 -26.44 -3.06
C ALA A 217 8.53 -26.47 -3.52
N ALA A 218 9.21 -25.33 -3.55
CA ALA A 218 10.64 -25.25 -3.89
C ALA A 218 11.51 -26.05 -2.92
N LEU A 219 11.23 -25.93 -1.62
CA LEU A 219 11.94 -26.67 -0.59
C LEU A 219 11.74 -28.19 -0.73
N LEU A 220 10.51 -28.64 -1.00
CA LEU A 220 10.22 -30.05 -1.23
C LEU A 220 10.94 -30.58 -2.49
N LEU A 221 10.96 -29.81 -3.58
CA LEU A 221 11.69 -30.17 -4.80
C LEU A 221 13.21 -30.21 -4.56
N PHE A 222 13.74 -29.28 -3.77
CA PHE A 222 15.15 -29.29 -3.38
C PHE A 222 15.49 -30.52 -2.54
N ILE A 223 14.67 -30.84 -1.54
CA ILE A 223 14.84 -32.04 -0.71
C ILE A 223 14.80 -33.28 -1.59
N ALA A 224 13.85 -33.38 -2.54
CA ALA A 224 13.77 -34.49 -3.48
C ALA A 224 15.04 -34.61 -4.35
N ALA A 225 15.58 -33.48 -4.83
CA ALA A 225 16.84 -33.45 -5.56
C ALA A 225 18.03 -33.90 -4.69
N VAL A 226 18.12 -33.44 -3.43
CA VAL A 226 19.20 -33.83 -2.51
C VAL A 226 19.10 -35.29 -2.10
N VAL A 227 17.90 -35.83 -1.85
CA VAL A 227 17.66 -37.24 -1.52
C VAL A 227 18.10 -38.18 -2.65
N SER A 228 18.13 -37.71 -3.90
CA SER A 228 18.67 -38.49 -5.02
C SER A 228 20.14 -38.89 -4.81
N VAL A 229 20.91 -38.12 -4.05
CA VAL A 229 22.34 -38.35 -3.77
C VAL A 229 22.58 -39.59 -2.89
N PRO A 230 22.04 -39.68 -1.65
CA PRO A 230 22.19 -40.88 -0.84
C PRO A 230 21.52 -42.10 -1.45
N VAL A 231 20.45 -41.94 -2.23
CA VAL A 231 19.87 -43.06 -3.01
C VAL A 231 20.88 -43.56 -4.04
N ALA A 232 21.44 -42.64 -4.85
CA ALA A 232 22.45 -42.98 -5.85
C ALA A 232 23.69 -43.62 -5.23
N TRP A 233 24.14 -43.21 -4.04
CA TRP A 233 25.32 -43.80 -3.40
C TRP A 233 25.05 -45.04 -2.55
N GLY A 234 23.94 -45.08 -1.82
CA GLY A 234 23.67 -46.10 -0.81
C GLY A 234 23.14 -47.42 -1.36
N TRP A 235 22.50 -47.42 -2.53
CA TRP A 235 21.96 -48.65 -3.12
C TRP A 235 22.91 -49.19 -4.19
N THR A 236 23.58 -50.30 -3.87
CA THR A 236 24.55 -50.97 -4.75
C THR A 236 23.89 -51.70 -5.93
N THR A 237 22.59 -51.98 -5.85
CA THR A 237 21.80 -52.75 -6.83
C THR A 237 20.74 -51.91 -7.58
N ILE A 238 20.99 -50.62 -7.81
CA ILE A 238 20.06 -49.78 -8.60
C ILE A 238 20.10 -50.20 -10.08
N PRO A 239 18.96 -50.53 -10.72
CA PRO A 239 18.93 -50.78 -12.17
C PRO A 239 19.50 -49.60 -12.95
N GLN A 240 20.27 -49.87 -14.01
CA GLN A 240 20.94 -48.84 -14.83
C GLN A 240 19.97 -47.74 -15.30
N VAL A 241 18.76 -48.13 -15.71
CA VAL A 241 17.69 -47.21 -16.12
C VAL A 241 17.36 -46.21 -15.01
N THR A 242 17.21 -46.68 -13.77
CA THR A 242 16.91 -45.83 -12.61
C THR A 242 18.06 -44.88 -12.29
N ALA A 243 19.32 -45.32 -12.43
CA ALA A 243 20.48 -44.46 -12.22
C ALA A 243 20.58 -43.33 -13.26
N ILE A 244 20.27 -43.63 -14.52
CA ILE A 244 20.19 -42.64 -15.61
C ILE A 244 19.05 -41.65 -15.36
N TRP A 245 17.88 -42.13 -14.94
CA TRP A 245 16.75 -41.26 -14.59
C TRP A 245 17.08 -40.34 -13.41
N LEU A 246 17.76 -40.82 -12.37
CA LEU A 246 18.21 -40.00 -11.26
C LEU A 246 19.20 -38.92 -11.72
N LEU A 247 20.13 -39.26 -12.62
CA LEU A 247 21.10 -38.32 -13.19
C LEU A 247 20.44 -37.22 -14.02
N PHE A 248 19.32 -37.52 -14.68
CA PHE A 248 18.58 -36.55 -15.49
C PHE A 248 17.59 -35.70 -14.67
N MET A 249 16.87 -36.32 -13.74
CA MET A 249 15.85 -35.64 -12.93
C MET A 249 16.44 -34.78 -11.83
N SER A 250 17.60 -35.14 -11.28
CA SER A 250 18.22 -34.38 -10.19
C SER A 250 18.61 -32.94 -10.57
N PRO A 251 19.24 -32.65 -11.74
CA PRO A 251 19.51 -31.26 -12.15
C PRO A 251 18.23 -30.48 -12.50
N LEU A 252 17.19 -31.15 -13.04
CA LEU A 252 15.90 -30.52 -13.35
C LEU A 252 15.19 -30.03 -12.08
N LEU A 253 15.03 -30.91 -11.09
CA LEU A 253 14.41 -30.59 -9.80
C LEU A 253 15.22 -29.53 -9.05
N ALA A 254 16.55 -29.65 -9.08
CA ALA A 254 17.45 -28.68 -8.48
C ALA A 254 17.35 -27.31 -9.15
N GLY A 255 17.20 -27.23 -10.48
CA GLY A 255 17.02 -25.98 -11.21
C GLY A 255 15.70 -25.28 -10.89
N VAL A 256 14.60 -26.02 -10.79
CA VAL A 256 13.31 -25.47 -10.33
C VAL A 256 13.43 -24.94 -8.89
N ALA A 257 14.09 -25.68 -8.00
CA ALA A 257 14.34 -25.23 -6.64
C ALA A 257 15.20 -23.96 -6.58
N GLY A 258 16.30 -23.91 -7.34
CA GLY A 258 17.25 -22.79 -7.37
C GLY A 258 16.67 -21.50 -7.92
N SER A 259 15.81 -21.58 -8.92
CA SER A 259 15.05 -20.41 -9.43
C SER A 259 13.99 -19.94 -8.43
N THR A 260 13.27 -20.86 -7.79
CA THR A 260 12.12 -20.52 -6.93
C THR A 260 12.55 -20.02 -5.53
N ILE A 261 13.66 -20.51 -4.96
CA ILE A 261 14.16 -20.03 -3.66
C ILE A 261 14.54 -18.55 -3.69
N ARG A 262 14.89 -18.03 -4.87
CA ARG A 262 15.19 -16.61 -5.08
C ARG A 262 13.99 -15.71 -4.82
N LEU A 263 12.77 -16.15 -5.21
CA LEU A 263 11.54 -15.42 -4.92
C LEU A 263 11.37 -15.16 -3.41
N VAL A 264 11.84 -16.10 -2.58
CA VAL A 264 11.81 -15.97 -1.12
C VAL A 264 12.84 -14.98 -0.61
N PHE A 265 14.04 -14.95 -1.20
CA PHE A 265 15.07 -13.97 -0.86
C PHE A 265 14.66 -12.54 -1.25
N ASP A 266 14.12 -12.37 -2.45
CA ASP A 266 13.69 -11.06 -2.96
C ASP A 266 12.56 -10.47 -2.09
N LEU A 267 11.65 -11.32 -1.59
CA LEU A 267 10.58 -10.91 -0.67
C LEU A 267 11.06 -10.56 0.73
N ARG A 268 12.13 -11.18 1.22
CA ARG A 268 12.73 -10.80 2.52
C ARG A 268 13.56 -9.53 2.46
N GLN A 269 14.02 -9.13 1.27
CA GLN A 269 14.85 -7.95 1.08
C GLN A 269 14.04 -6.69 0.73
N ASP A 270 12.70 -6.73 0.80
CA ASP A 270 11.78 -5.66 0.35
C ASP A 270 12.11 -5.11 -1.04
N SER A 271 12.79 -5.91 -1.85
CA SER A 271 13.19 -5.54 -3.20
C SER A 271 11.94 -5.64 -4.05
N ALA A 272 11.30 -4.50 -4.32
CA ALA A 272 10.12 -4.42 -5.15
C ALA A 272 10.35 -5.23 -6.43
N PRO A 273 9.55 -6.27 -6.71
CA PRO A 273 9.75 -7.05 -7.91
C PRO A 273 9.53 -6.14 -9.12
N LEU A 274 10.61 -5.92 -9.88
CA LEU A 274 10.65 -5.04 -11.06
C LEU A 274 9.61 -5.42 -12.13
N THR A 275 9.10 -6.65 -12.07
CA THR A 275 7.90 -7.10 -12.79
C THR A 275 7.23 -8.23 -12.00
N PRO A 276 5.88 -8.34 -11.99
CA PRO A 276 5.18 -9.48 -11.40
C PRO A 276 5.34 -10.70 -12.30
N GLN A 277 6.54 -11.29 -12.32
CA GLN A 277 6.78 -12.52 -13.07
C GLN A 277 6.06 -13.67 -12.35
N SER A 278 5.21 -14.39 -13.07
CA SER A 278 4.45 -15.48 -12.47
C SER A 278 5.39 -16.57 -11.94
N ALA A 279 5.01 -17.20 -10.83
CA ALA A 279 5.78 -18.30 -10.25
C ALA A 279 5.96 -19.47 -11.22
N VAL A 280 4.99 -19.66 -12.13
CA VAL A 280 5.06 -20.65 -13.21
C VAL A 280 6.21 -20.32 -14.17
N THR A 281 6.37 -19.05 -14.54
CA THR A 281 7.48 -18.61 -15.40
C THR A 281 8.83 -18.83 -14.71
N THR A 282 8.94 -18.53 -13.41
CA THR A 282 10.17 -18.74 -12.64
C THR A 282 10.54 -20.22 -12.57
N ALA A 283 9.57 -21.08 -12.25
CA ALA A 283 9.76 -22.53 -12.23
C ALA A 283 10.12 -23.09 -13.61
N ALA A 284 9.49 -22.61 -14.68
CA ALA A 284 9.80 -23.01 -16.05
C ALA A 284 11.23 -22.65 -16.46
N LEU A 285 11.69 -21.44 -16.12
CA LEU A 285 13.07 -21.02 -16.36
C LEU A 285 14.06 -21.89 -15.58
N GLY A 286 13.77 -22.19 -14.31
CA GLY A 286 14.57 -23.11 -13.51
C GLY A 286 14.66 -24.53 -14.11
N LEU A 287 13.55 -25.05 -14.61
CA LEU A 287 13.49 -26.35 -15.28
C LEU A 287 14.35 -26.34 -16.55
N ILE A 288 14.21 -25.30 -17.38
CA ILE A 288 15.00 -25.16 -18.62
C ILE A 288 16.50 -25.06 -18.29
N ALA A 289 16.87 -24.22 -17.32
CA ALA A 289 18.26 -24.04 -16.90
C ALA A 289 18.87 -25.35 -16.37
N GLY A 290 18.16 -26.01 -15.45
CA GLY A 290 18.58 -27.29 -14.88
C GLY A 290 18.69 -28.39 -15.94
N GLY A 291 17.72 -28.45 -16.85
CA GLY A 291 17.70 -29.42 -17.95
C GLY A 291 18.86 -29.23 -18.93
N ILE A 292 19.11 -28.01 -19.39
CA ILE A 292 20.23 -27.70 -20.29
C ILE A 292 21.56 -28.00 -19.60
N ALA A 293 21.74 -27.54 -18.36
CA ALA A 293 22.99 -27.74 -17.63
C ALA A 293 23.24 -29.23 -17.34
N GLY A 294 22.20 -30.00 -16.99
CA GLY A 294 22.26 -31.44 -16.82
C GLY A 294 22.61 -32.17 -18.13
N LEU A 295 21.99 -31.78 -19.25
CA LEU A 295 22.27 -32.38 -20.56
C LEU A 295 23.70 -32.10 -21.03
N LEU A 296 24.17 -30.85 -20.87
CA LEU A 296 25.56 -30.47 -21.18
C LEU A 296 26.55 -31.27 -20.33
N PHE A 297 26.25 -31.43 -19.05
CA PHE A 297 27.07 -32.23 -18.14
C PHE A 297 27.13 -33.70 -18.56
N ILE A 298 25.99 -34.34 -18.85
CA ILE A 298 25.95 -35.73 -19.33
C ILE A 298 26.71 -35.86 -20.65
N THR A 299 26.49 -34.95 -21.59
CA THR A 299 27.17 -34.96 -22.90
C THR A 299 28.68 -34.89 -22.73
N ALA A 300 29.17 -34.00 -21.86
CA ALA A 300 30.60 -33.88 -21.54
C ALA A 300 31.17 -35.21 -20.99
N GLN A 301 30.45 -35.90 -20.12
CA GLN A 301 30.88 -37.18 -19.54
C GLN A 301 30.91 -38.31 -20.59
N VAL A 302 29.94 -38.34 -21.50
CA VAL A 302 29.91 -39.30 -22.63
C VAL A 302 31.08 -39.06 -23.58
N THR A 303 31.39 -37.80 -23.90
CA THR A 303 32.49 -37.47 -24.83
C THR A 303 33.89 -37.71 -24.26
N THR A 304 34.05 -37.69 -22.93
CA THR A 304 35.35 -37.79 -22.26
C THR A 304 35.64 -39.18 -21.69
N SER A 305 34.64 -40.06 -21.61
CA SER A 305 34.81 -41.43 -21.13
C SER A 305 35.30 -42.36 -22.25
N PRO A 306 36.35 -43.16 -22.03
CA PRO A 306 36.77 -44.17 -22.99
C PRO A 306 35.64 -45.19 -23.21
N VAL A 307 35.36 -45.49 -24.48
CA VAL A 307 34.23 -46.30 -24.97
C VAL A 307 33.91 -47.48 -24.04
N LEU A 308 32.82 -47.33 -23.27
CA LEU A 308 32.14 -48.48 -22.68
C LEU A 308 31.53 -49.30 -23.81
N LYS A 309 31.47 -50.62 -23.61
CA LYS A 309 31.04 -51.61 -24.61
C LYS A 309 29.81 -51.12 -25.38
N VAL A 310 29.81 -51.37 -26.70
CA VAL A 310 28.77 -50.99 -27.67
C VAL A 310 27.36 -51.18 -27.07
N GLY A 311 26.69 -50.06 -26.77
CA GLY A 311 25.33 -50.04 -26.20
C GLY A 311 25.20 -49.28 -24.88
N ASP A 312 26.28 -49.09 -24.11
CA ASP A 312 26.25 -48.39 -22.82
C ASP A 312 26.72 -46.93 -22.93
N ILE A 313 25.78 -45.99 -22.82
CA ILE A 313 26.04 -44.54 -22.91
C ILE A 313 26.77 -44.03 -21.65
N VAL A 314 26.43 -44.56 -20.46
CA VAL A 314 27.09 -44.25 -19.17
C VAL A 314 27.05 -45.51 -18.30
N SER A 315 28.18 -45.88 -17.69
CA SER A 315 28.19 -47.02 -16.75
C SER A 315 27.38 -46.70 -15.50
N GLN A 316 26.73 -47.72 -14.92
CA GLN A 316 25.95 -47.60 -13.68
C GLN A 316 26.76 -46.94 -12.55
N GLU A 317 28.05 -47.27 -12.43
CA GLU A 317 28.94 -46.71 -11.42
C GLU A 317 29.26 -45.24 -11.66
N GLN A 318 29.51 -44.84 -12.92
CA GLN A 318 29.71 -43.43 -13.27
C GLN A 318 28.44 -42.62 -13.03
N ALA A 319 27.26 -43.09 -13.47
CA ALA A 319 26.01 -42.38 -13.27
C ALA A 319 25.76 -42.06 -11.77
N ARG A 320 26.00 -43.03 -10.88
CA ARG A 320 25.87 -42.86 -9.42
C ARG A 320 26.82 -41.80 -8.84
N LYS A 321 28.07 -41.74 -9.32
CA LYS A 321 29.06 -40.74 -8.87
C LYS A 321 28.75 -39.34 -9.37
N LEU A 322 28.03 -39.22 -10.49
CA LEU A 322 27.74 -37.96 -11.18
C LEU A 322 26.46 -37.25 -10.68
N VAL A 323 25.52 -37.97 -10.06
CA VAL A 323 24.25 -37.41 -9.52
C VAL A 323 24.44 -36.17 -8.61
N PRO A 324 25.34 -36.15 -7.61
CA PRO A 324 25.53 -34.96 -6.77
C PRO A 324 26.03 -33.73 -7.53
N PHE A 325 26.86 -33.93 -8.56
CA PHE A 325 27.29 -32.84 -9.43
C PHE A 325 26.13 -32.30 -10.27
N GLY A 326 25.26 -33.19 -10.76
CA GLY A 326 24.00 -32.80 -11.42
C GLY A 326 23.12 -31.91 -10.54
N VAL A 327 22.90 -32.29 -9.28
CA VAL A 327 22.13 -31.47 -8.31
C VAL A 327 22.76 -30.08 -8.14
N LEU A 328 24.07 -30.01 -7.90
CA LEU A 328 24.77 -28.73 -7.66
C LEU A 328 24.70 -27.82 -8.90
N ILE A 329 25.03 -28.36 -10.08
CA ILE A 329 25.05 -27.62 -11.33
C ILE A 329 23.63 -27.15 -11.68
N GLY A 330 22.63 -28.03 -11.56
CA GLY A 330 21.24 -27.70 -11.83
C GLY A 330 20.72 -26.58 -10.93
N PHE A 331 21.02 -26.65 -9.63
CA PHE A 331 20.63 -25.61 -8.67
C PHE A 331 21.24 -24.25 -9.01
N VAL A 332 22.55 -24.19 -9.26
CA VAL A 332 23.25 -22.95 -9.62
C VAL A 332 22.74 -22.41 -10.95
N ALA A 333 22.50 -23.27 -11.95
CA ALA A 333 21.94 -22.87 -13.24
C ALA A 333 20.54 -22.24 -13.09
N GLY A 334 19.66 -22.85 -12.31
CA GLY A 334 18.33 -22.30 -12.02
C GLY A 334 18.38 -20.95 -11.30
N LEU A 335 19.25 -20.82 -10.31
CA LEU A 335 19.43 -19.58 -9.55
C LEU A 335 19.98 -18.43 -10.41
N THR A 336 20.90 -18.74 -11.34
CA THR A 336 21.59 -17.76 -12.19
C THR A 336 20.79 -17.35 -13.41
N LEU A 337 20.12 -18.29 -14.11
CA LEU A 337 19.33 -17.96 -15.30
C LEU A 337 18.18 -17.01 -14.97
N ASP A 338 17.49 -17.26 -13.85
CA ASP A 338 16.41 -16.38 -13.39
C ASP A 338 16.93 -14.97 -13.04
N ALA A 339 18.15 -14.87 -12.47
CA ALA A 339 18.82 -13.60 -12.19
C ALA A 339 19.04 -12.77 -13.44
N VAL A 340 19.60 -13.41 -14.47
CA VAL A 340 20.05 -12.75 -15.69
C VAL A 340 18.84 -12.37 -16.54
N PHE A 341 17.86 -13.26 -16.67
CA PHE A 341 16.66 -13.02 -17.47
C PHE A 341 15.84 -11.84 -16.94
N ARG A 342 15.67 -11.71 -15.62
CA ARG A 342 15.00 -10.55 -15.02
C ARG A 342 15.76 -9.25 -15.28
N LYS A 343 17.10 -9.25 -15.18
CA LYS A 343 17.92 -8.07 -15.50
C LYS A 343 17.81 -7.67 -16.97
N LEU A 344 17.78 -8.64 -17.88
CA LEU A 344 17.60 -8.39 -19.31
C LEU A 344 16.23 -7.74 -19.59
N ILE A 345 15.15 -8.28 -19.04
CA ILE A 345 13.81 -7.68 -19.16
C ILE A 345 13.77 -6.27 -18.57
N ALA A 346 14.35 -6.07 -17.38
CA ALA A 346 14.37 -4.76 -16.74
C ALA A 346 15.15 -3.70 -17.54
N THR A 347 16.16 -4.12 -18.32
CA THR A 347 16.95 -3.22 -19.16
C THR A 347 16.22 -2.88 -20.46
N ASP A 348 15.43 -3.81 -21.01
CA ASP A 348 14.65 -3.64 -22.25
C ASP A 348 13.44 -2.70 -22.05
N VAL A 349 13.00 -2.50 -20.80
CA VAL A 349 11.91 -1.57 -20.42
C VAL A 349 12.42 -0.13 -20.20
N VAL A 350 13.73 0.12 -20.31
CA VAL A 350 14.25 1.49 -20.36
C VAL A 350 13.96 2.06 -21.76
N ASP A 351 12.92 2.88 -21.84
CA ASP A 351 12.42 3.56 -23.05
C ASP A 351 13.55 4.27 -23.82
N THR A 352 14.04 3.64 -24.88
CA THR A 352 15.02 4.23 -25.80
C THR A 352 14.43 5.35 -26.66
N GLY A 353 13.10 5.58 -26.60
CA GLY A 353 12.42 6.69 -27.24
C GLY A 353 12.85 8.08 -26.72
N ALA A 354 13.42 8.15 -25.51
CA ALA A 354 13.92 9.41 -24.93
C ALA A 354 15.20 9.94 -25.60
N ILE A 355 15.87 9.16 -26.45
CA ILE A 355 17.11 9.57 -27.15
C ILE A 355 16.85 9.98 -28.61
N GLU A 356 15.64 9.73 -29.14
CA GLU A 356 15.30 10.01 -30.54
C GLU A 356 14.56 11.35 -30.75
N VAL A 357 14.96 12.41 -30.03
CA VAL A 357 14.51 13.79 -30.34
C VAL A 357 15.70 14.74 -30.37
N LYS A 358 16.60 14.56 -31.34
CA LYS A 358 17.35 15.69 -31.93
C LYS A 358 17.99 15.34 -33.26
N LYS A 359 17.17 15.14 -34.30
CA LYS A 359 17.63 15.36 -35.68
C LYS A 359 16.45 15.58 -36.59
N ARG A 360 16.13 16.85 -36.83
CA ARG A 360 15.57 17.33 -38.10
C ARG A 360 16.12 18.74 -38.40
N PRO A 361 16.20 19.05 -39.71
CA PRO A 361 17.28 19.83 -40.34
C PRO A 361 17.27 21.33 -40.05
#